data_AF-S4Y0T0-F1
#
_entry.id   AF-S4Y0T0-F1
#
_cell.length_a   1.000
_cell.length_b   1.000
_cell.length_c   1.000
_cell.angle_alpha   90.00
_cell.angle_beta   90.00
_cell.angle_gamma   90.00
#
_symmetry.space_group_name_H-M   'P 1'
#
loop_
_entity.id
_entity.type
_entity.pdbx_description
1 polymer ?
#
loop_
_entity_poly.entity_id
_entity_poly.type
_entity_poly.pdbx_seq_one_letter_code
_entity_poly.pdbx_strand_id
1 'polypeptide(L)'
;MGAQSLALVIAGLWLTACDSSGQASSGAGSAGGAGGQAEGAGGQAESGTATTGNTSSVVTTGSSATTGGTGGGTGGTIDPGEGGGGTDGAGGEDDAPPPTEFDNPIIKYDAPDPTSGPGDPIFTADGAAMVWNNKVYLYTGHDEQAEGASGYRMFDYRLWTSSDMVRWENEGAVMRYDVFSWARGGESTGNANAGQVVHRDDKDGNPRFYFYAPVEGGQSGYGISIGVAVADKPEGPFKDARGVPLIFLADTQGTAEHSWRNLDPTVLVDDDGRVYMYWGNGVLYWVELEQDMIHLKGETYTTDGSGKVQNRSLGSAQIHVLKDIPSYTEAPFLSKHGSLYYLTYASGFPETISYATSTSPEGPWQHRGVILDRVPNSDTIHQSLFDFKGASYLTYHNAGLPTGGSYRRSTCVDRAYFNDDGTIKKIVPTHR
;
A
#
# COMPACT_ATOMS: atom_id res chain seq x y z
N MET A 1 27.17 -61.63 -38.76
CA MET A 1 28.27 -60.73 -39.20
C MET A 1 28.13 -59.47 -38.36
N GLY A 2 29.16 -58.91 -37.70
CA GLY A 2 30.52 -59.37 -37.41
C GLY A 2 31.06 -58.56 -36.23
N ALA A 3 32.07 -59.05 -35.49
CA ALA A 3 32.58 -58.39 -34.29
C ALA A 3 33.73 -57.40 -34.59
N GLN A 4 33.90 -56.38 -33.74
CA GLN A 4 35.15 -55.63 -33.55
C GLN A 4 35.36 -55.29 -32.05
N SER A 5 36.55 -54.77 -31.71
CA SER A 5 37.27 -55.19 -30.49
C SER A 5 37.74 -54.05 -29.56
N LEU A 6 38.36 -54.46 -28.45
CA LEU A 6 38.86 -53.66 -27.32
C LEU A 6 40.29 -53.09 -27.53
N ALA A 7 40.56 -51.86 -27.06
CA ALA A 7 41.83 -51.28 -26.51
C ALA A 7 41.72 -49.73 -26.51
N LEU A 8 41.99 -48.90 -25.47
CA LEU A 8 42.90 -48.87 -24.31
C LEU A 8 44.26 -48.17 -24.59
N VAL A 9 44.60 -47.09 -23.85
CA VAL A 9 45.90 -46.78 -23.18
C VAL A 9 46.00 -45.31 -22.65
N ILE A 10 46.34 -45.16 -21.34
CA ILE A 10 47.14 -44.15 -20.57
C ILE A 10 47.34 -42.72 -21.18
N ALA A 11 47.22 -41.56 -20.49
CA ALA A 11 47.21 -41.18 -19.05
C ALA A 11 46.25 -39.96 -18.78
N GLY A 12 46.23 -39.23 -17.65
CA GLY A 12 46.94 -39.31 -16.36
C GLY A 12 46.48 -38.25 -15.33
N LEU A 13 46.78 -38.45 -14.03
CA LEU A 13 46.49 -37.51 -12.91
C LEU A 13 47.77 -36.73 -12.48
N TRP A 14 47.66 -35.75 -11.56
CA TRP A 14 48.18 -35.79 -10.16
C TRP A 14 47.89 -34.45 -9.44
N LEU A 15 47.05 -34.49 -8.38
CA LEU A 15 47.22 -33.97 -6.99
C LEU A 15 47.72 -32.51 -6.70
N THR A 16 47.50 -31.85 -5.54
CA THR A 16 46.62 -31.98 -4.33
C THR A 16 46.75 -30.71 -3.45
N ALA A 17 45.96 -30.54 -2.38
CA ALA A 17 46.13 -29.53 -1.30
C ALA A 17 47.26 -29.95 -0.30
N CYS A 18 47.38 -29.62 1.00
CA CYS A 18 46.73 -28.80 2.05
C CYS A 18 47.79 -28.66 3.21
N ASP A 19 47.68 -27.93 4.33
CA ASP A 19 46.68 -27.05 4.94
C ASP A 19 47.35 -26.17 6.04
N SER A 20 46.64 -25.14 6.51
CA SER A 20 46.66 -24.58 7.89
C SER A 20 47.87 -23.80 8.46
N SER A 21 47.52 -22.88 9.38
CA SER A 21 48.32 -22.27 10.47
C SER A 21 49.37 -21.17 10.16
N GLY A 22 49.57 -20.25 11.14
CA GLY A 22 50.68 -19.28 11.16
C GLY A 22 50.32 -17.85 11.63
N GLN A 23 50.89 -17.37 12.75
CA GLN A 23 50.57 -16.07 13.37
C GLN A 23 51.29 -14.85 12.74
N ALA A 24 50.56 -13.74 12.66
CA ALA A 24 50.94 -12.33 12.88
C ALA A 24 52.38 -11.81 12.66
N SER A 25 52.51 -10.68 11.93
CA SER A 25 53.10 -9.43 12.49
C SER A 25 52.98 -8.20 11.58
N SER A 26 52.87 -7.02 12.21
CA SER A 26 53.22 -5.64 11.79
C SER A 26 53.38 -5.24 10.31
N GLY A 27 52.71 -4.15 9.92
CA GLY A 27 53.10 -3.30 8.77
C GLY A 27 52.16 -2.10 8.58
N ALA A 28 52.69 -0.87 8.59
CA ALA A 28 51.90 0.36 8.36
C ALA A 28 52.08 0.87 6.91
N GLY A 29 51.03 1.45 6.31
CA GLY A 29 51.06 1.94 4.93
C GLY A 29 49.93 2.92 4.62
N SER A 30 50.28 4.19 4.48
CA SER A 30 49.41 5.36 4.31
C SER A 30 48.49 5.38 3.06
N ALA A 31 47.27 5.87 3.28
CA ALA A 31 46.57 6.95 2.54
C ALA A 31 46.37 6.92 1.00
N GLY A 32 45.19 7.41 0.60
CA GLY A 32 45.01 8.20 -0.62
C GLY A 32 44.48 7.45 -1.85
N GLY A 33 43.21 7.66 -2.19
CA GLY A 33 42.61 7.08 -3.40
C GLY A 33 41.16 7.54 -3.62
N ALA A 34 40.97 8.78 -4.09
CA ALA A 34 39.66 9.23 -4.56
C ALA A 34 39.38 8.62 -5.95
N GLY A 35 38.27 7.89 -6.08
CA GLY A 35 37.73 7.42 -7.35
C GLY A 35 36.38 8.09 -7.61
N GLY A 36 36.25 8.78 -8.74
CA GLY A 36 35.06 9.59 -9.04
C GLY A 36 33.83 8.76 -9.43
N GLN A 37 32.64 9.29 -9.12
CA GLN A 37 31.39 8.84 -9.75
C GLN A 37 31.40 9.23 -11.24
N ALA A 38 30.79 8.41 -12.09
CA ALA A 38 30.55 8.73 -13.49
C ALA A 38 29.13 9.26 -13.67
N GLU A 39 28.98 10.48 -14.19
CA GLU A 39 27.69 11.04 -14.58
C GLU A 39 27.18 10.36 -15.87
N GLY A 40 25.89 9.99 -15.88
CA GLY A 40 25.23 9.35 -17.02
C GLY A 40 24.13 10.23 -17.62
N ALA A 41 24.50 11.39 -18.16
CA ALA A 41 23.52 12.36 -18.68
C ALA A 41 22.94 11.94 -20.05
N GLY A 42 21.61 11.94 -20.15
CA GLY A 42 20.86 11.84 -21.41
C GLY A 42 19.36 11.91 -21.14
N GLY A 43 18.53 12.57 -21.95
CA GLY A 43 18.85 13.36 -23.14
C GLY A 43 17.55 13.60 -23.91
N GLN A 44 17.05 14.84 -23.92
CA GLN A 44 15.73 15.15 -24.47
C GLN A 44 15.64 14.88 -25.97
N ALA A 45 14.49 14.37 -26.41
CA ALA A 45 14.05 14.38 -27.80
C ALA A 45 12.56 14.75 -27.86
N GLU A 46 12.27 16.02 -28.15
CA GLU A 46 10.90 16.44 -28.49
C GLU A 46 10.53 15.92 -29.89
N SER A 47 9.29 15.48 -30.07
CA SER A 47 8.65 15.53 -31.38
C SER A 47 7.14 15.76 -31.21
N GLY A 48 6.68 16.93 -31.62
CA GLY A 48 5.26 17.29 -31.61
C GLY A 48 4.68 17.26 -33.02
N THR A 49 3.53 16.60 -33.18
CA THR A 49 2.69 16.73 -34.37
C THR A 49 1.23 16.83 -33.94
N ALA A 50 0.69 18.05 -33.99
CA ALA A 50 -0.74 18.28 -33.74
C ALA A 50 -1.55 17.98 -35.01
N THR A 51 -2.67 17.28 -34.87
CA THR A 51 -3.70 17.13 -35.91
C THR A 51 -5.06 17.55 -35.37
N THR A 52 -5.63 18.60 -35.97
CA THR A 52 -6.96 19.15 -35.62
C THR A 52 -8.08 18.31 -36.24
N GLY A 53 -9.01 17.83 -35.40
CA GLY A 53 -9.89 16.68 -35.71
C GLY A 53 -11.40 16.93 -35.74
N ASN A 54 -11.85 18.17 -35.97
CA ASN A 54 -13.23 18.59 -36.29
C ASN A 54 -14.39 18.23 -35.30
N THR A 55 -15.18 19.23 -34.93
CA THR A 55 -16.42 19.10 -34.16
C THR A 55 -17.58 18.53 -35.00
N SER A 56 -18.42 17.68 -34.40
CA SER A 56 -19.77 17.40 -34.91
C SER A 56 -20.76 17.36 -33.75
N SER A 57 -21.74 18.26 -33.76
CA SER A 57 -22.83 18.33 -32.78
C SER A 57 -24.08 17.65 -33.34
N VAL A 58 -24.62 16.68 -32.59
CA VAL A 58 -25.95 16.12 -32.86
C VAL A 58 -26.90 16.55 -31.76
N VAL A 59 -27.90 17.34 -32.14
CA VAL A 59 -29.02 17.73 -31.28
C VAL A 59 -30.14 16.71 -31.45
N THR A 60 -30.68 16.21 -30.35
CA THR A 60 -32.00 15.53 -30.30
C THR A 60 -32.85 16.14 -29.19
N THR A 61 -34.15 16.26 -29.44
CA THR A 61 -35.06 17.13 -28.68
C THR A 61 -36.32 16.40 -28.20
N GLY A 62 -36.68 16.63 -26.93
CA GLY A 62 -37.98 16.27 -26.37
C GLY A 62 -38.16 14.79 -26.01
N SER A 63 -39.18 14.41 -25.24
CA SER A 63 -40.17 15.25 -24.54
C SER A 63 -40.59 14.59 -23.23
N SER A 64 -41.05 15.39 -22.27
CA SER A 64 -41.78 14.90 -21.10
C SER A 64 -43.20 14.46 -21.49
N ALA A 65 -43.73 13.47 -20.76
CA ALA A 65 -45.16 13.20 -20.60
C ALA A 65 -45.39 12.37 -19.32
N THR A 66 -46.27 12.82 -18.44
CA THR A 66 -46.69 12.12 -17.22
C THR A 66 -48.10 11.57 -17.35
N THR A 67 -48.33 10.31 -16.96
CA THR A 67 -49.62 9.81 -16.44
C THR A 67 -49.37 8.57 -15.58
N GLY A 68 -50.09 8.43 -14.46
CA GLY A 68 -49.92 7.32 -13.52
C GLY A 68 -50.88 6.15 -13.74
N GLY A 69 -50.67 5.06 -13.00
CA GLY A 69 -51.54 3.88 -12.94
C GLY A 69 -51.30 3.09 -11.66
N THR A 70 -52.35 2.50 -11.08
CA THR A 70 -52.34 1.90 -9.73
C THR A 70 -52.23 0.38 -9.72
N GLY A 71 -51.44 -0.16 -8.80
CA GLY A 71 -51.39 -1.58 -8.44
C GLY A 71 -49.97 -1.98 -8.00
N GLY A 72 -49.75 -2.82 -6.99
CA GLY A 72 -50.71 -3.58 -6.18
C GLY A 72 -50.34 -5.06 -6.13
N GLY A 73 -49.19 -5.39 -5.54
CA GLY A 73 -48.69 -6.76 -5.43
C GLY A 73 -47.63 -6.90 -4.35
N THR A 74 -47.73 -7.94 -3.53
CA THR A 74 -46.89 -8.17 -2.35
C THR A 74 -45.66 -9.03 -2.67
N GLY A 75 -44.48 -8.59 -2.25
CA GLY A 75 -43.26 -9.41 -2.15
C GLY A 75 -42.38 -8.84 -1.04
N GLY A 76 -42.08 -9.64 -0.02
CA GLY A 76 -41.37 -9.17 1.18
C GLY A 76 -39.85 -9.22 1.02
N THR A 77 -39.17 -8.16 1.42
CA THR A 77 -37.74 -8.13 1.72
C THR A 77 -37.54 -7.97 3.23
N ILE A 78 -36.48 -8.57 3.76
CA ILE A 78 -36.18 -8.57 5.20
C ILE A 78 -35.50 -7.25 5.59
N ASP A 79 -35.95 -6.68 6.69
CA ASP A 79 -35.46 -5.44 7.29
C ASP A 79 -34.57 -5.78 8.51
N PRO A 80 -33.28 -5.35 8.56
CA PRO A 80 -32.37 -5.60 9.67
C PRO A 80 -32.48 -4.56 10.81
N GLY A 81 -33.69 -4.16 11.19
CA GLY A 81 -34.09 -3.89 12.57
C GLY A 81 -33.50 -2.67 13.31
N GLU A 82 -34.29 -1.61 13.42
CA GLU A 82 -34.19 -0.70 14.57
C GLU A 82 -34.65 -1.39 15.87
N GLY A 83 -33.90 -1.20 16.97
CA GLY A 83 -34.33 -1.59 18.32
C GLY A 83 -33.17 -1.94 19.26
N GLY A 84 -32.97 -1.25 20.39
CA GLY A 84 -33.71 -0.09 20.92
C GLY A 84 -32.96 0.57 22.08
N GLY A 85 -33.32 1.80 22.43
CA GLY A 85 -32.52 2.65 23.31
C GLY A 85 -32.43 2.19 24.77
N GLY A 86 -31.19 2.14 25.29
CA GLY A 86 -30.90 2.29 26.71
C GLY A 86 -30.48 3.73 27.00
N THR A 87 -31.14 4.40 27.95
CA THR A 87 -30.85 5.81 28.28
C THR A 87 -29.88 5.90 29.46
N ASP A 88 -28.59 6.01 29.17
CA ASP A 88 -27.58 6.46 30.14
C ASP A 88 -26.83 7.70 29.59
N GLY A 89 -26.61 8.69 30.46
CA GLY A 89 -26.25 10.04 30.04
C GLY A 89 -24.74 10.25 29.80
N ALA A 90 -24.32 10.21 28.53
CA ALA A 90 -22.95 10.57 28.10
C ALA A 90 -22.95 11.55 26.91
N GLY A 91 -23.84 12.55 26.92
CA GLY A 91 -23.88 13.57 25.87
C GLY A 91 -22.68 14.54 25.96
N GLY A 92 -21.63 14.29 25.17
CA GLY A 92 -20.47 15.18 25.12
C GLY A 92 -19.17 14.61 24.52
N GLU A 93 -19.20 14.13 23.27
CA GLU A 93 -18.12 14.36 22.27
C GLU A 93 -18.50 13.79 20.87
N ASP A 94 -19.30 12.71 20.80
CA ASP A 94 -19.70 12.06 19.52
C ASP A 94 -20.62 12.91 18.60
N ASP A 95 -21.31 13.93 19.13
CA ASP A 95 -22.20 14.82 18.35
C ASP A 95 -21.47 16.00 17.67
N ALA A 96 -20.14 16.08 17.75
CA ALA A 96 -19.37 17.16 17.14
C ALA A 96 -19.42 17.08 15.60
N PRO A 97 -19.63 18.20 14.87
CA PRO A 97 -19.61 18.18 13.41
C PRO A 97 -18.21 17.82 12.89
N PRO A 98 -18.10 16.98 11.84
CA PRO A 98 -16.83 16.58 11.23
C PRO A 98 -15.90 17.78 10.94
N PRO A 99 -14.60 17.72 11.34
CA PRO A 99 -13.68 18.84 11.14
C PRO A 99 -13.41 19.09 9.65
N THR A 100 -13.58 20.34 9.23
CA THR A 100 -13.46 20.74 7.82
C THR A 100 -12.09 21.28 7.42
N GLU A 101 -11.22 21.55 8.40
CA GLU A 101 -9.88 22.13 8.24
C GLU A 101 -8.93 21.50 9.26
N PHE A 102 -7.68 21.25 8.86
CA PHE A 102 -6.66 20.55 9.62
C PHE A 102 -5.38 21.37 9.75
N ASP A 103 -4.63 21.13 10.82
CA ASP A 103 -3.31 21.71 11.06
C ASP A 103 -2.23 20.80 10.44
N ASN A 104 -2.24 20.67 9.11
CA ASN A 104 -1.33 19.76 8.40
C ASN A 104 0.13 20.25 8.44
N PRO A 105 1.12 19.35 8.62
CA PRO A 105 0.98 17.91 8.81
C PRO A 105 0.42 17.54 10.19
N ILE A 106 -0.56 16.64 10.25
CA ILE A 106 -1.26 16.30 11.50
C ILE A 106 -0.38 15.54 12.51
N ILE A 107 0.62 14.81 12.05
CA ILE A 107 1.61 14.13 12.90
C ILE A 107 2.91 14.94 12.86
N LYS A 108 3.30 15.53 13.99
CA LYS A 108 4.44 16.46 14.07
C LYS A 108 5.59 15.97 14.95
N TYR A 109 5.30 15.20 16.00
CA TYR A 109 6.25 14.83 17.05
C TYR A 109 6.08 13.38 17.50
N ASP A 110 7.16 12.71 17.93
CA ASP A 110 7.08 11.42 18.63
C ASP A 110 6.71 11.66 20.11
N ALA A 111 5.45 12.07 20.32
CA ALA A 111 4.85 12.39 21.61
C ALA A 111 3.49 11.67 21.74
N PRO A 112 2.95 11.45 22.96
CA PRO A 112 1.67 10.76 23.16
C PRO A 112 0.49 11.42 22.44
N ASP A 113 0.49 12.75 22.38
CA ASP A 113 -0.30 13.55 21.44
C ASP A 113 0.69 14.21 20.46
N PRO A 114 0.71 13.80 19.17
CA PRO A 114 1.60 14.34 18.16
C PRO A 114 1.07 15.65 17.52
N THR A 115 -0.14 16.08 17.91
CA THR A 115 -0.84 17.28 17.43
C THR A 115 -0.60 18.48 18.35
N SER A 116 -0.65 18.28 19.68
CA SER A 116 -0.70 19.37 20.67
C SER A 116 0.32 19.26 21.83
N GLY A 117 1.61 19.21 21.49
CA GLY A 117 2.69 19.33 22.48
C GLY A 117 4.08 19.36 21.85
N PRO A 118 5.13 19.81 22.58
CA PRO A 118 6.50 19.70 22.10
C PRO A 118 7.04 18.28 22.31
N GLY A 119 7.60 17.69 21.26
CA GLY A 119 8.41 16.46 21.30
C GLY A 119 9.54 16.50 20.28
N ASP A 120 10.26 15.40 20.12
CA ASP A 120 11.22 15.26 19.02
C ASP A 120 10.45 15.10 17.68
N PRO A 121 10.83 15.79 16.58
CA PRO A 121 10.11 15.70 15.32
C PRO A 121 10.16 14.29 14.71
N ILE A 122 9.00 13.79 14.26
CA ILE A 122 8.88 12.50 13.59
C ILE A 122 8.42 12.68 12.13
N PHE A 123 9.03 11.92 11.23
CA PHE A 123 8.71 11.96 9.81
C PHE A 123 7.92 10.71 9.44
N THR A 124 6.75 10.92 8.84
CA THR A 124 5.71 9.90 8.68
C THR A 124 5.21 9.87 7.25
N ALA A 125 5.08 8.68 6.71
CA ALA A 125 4.83 8.43 5.32
C ALA A 125 3.70 7.42 5.10
N ASP A 126 3.24 7.37 3.85
CA ASP A 126 2.48 6.24 3.31
C ASP A 126 1.26 5.83 4.17
N GLY A 127 0.52 6.84 4.63
CA GLY A 127 -0.47 6.73 5.70
C GLY A 127 -1.77 6.05 5.29
N ALA A 128 -1.92 4.76 5.63
CA ALA A 128 -3.10 3.95 5.38
C ALA A 128 -4.06 3.94 6.59
N ALA A 129 -5.27 4.45 6.41
CA ALA A 129 -6.30 4.46 7.44
C ALA A 129 -7.20 3.20 7.41
N MET A 130 -7.52 2.70 8.59
CA MET A 130 -8.54 1.69 8.86
C MET A 130 -9.53 2.27 9.89
N VAL A 131 -10.83 2.06 9.70
CA VAL A 131 -11.86 2.45 10.67
C VAL A 131 -12.40 1.21 11.37
N TRP A 132 -12.38 1.19 12.70
CA TRP A 132 -12.86 0.06 13.51
C TRP A 132 -13.39 0.56 14.86
N ASN A 133 -14.53 0.03 15.31
CA ASN A 133 -15.15 0.37 16.60
C ASN A 133 -15.21 1.88 16.94
N ASN A 134 -15.65 2.70 16.00
CA ASN A 134 -15.79 4.16 16.13
C ASN A 134 -14.46 4.93 16.38
N LYS A 135 -13.30 4.30 16.13
CA LYS A 135 -11.96 4.93 16.11
C LYS A 135 -11.32 4.78 14.72
N VAL A 136 -10.51 5.74 14.33
CA VAL A 136 -9.61 5.66 13.17
C VAL A 136 -8.25 5.16 13.63
N TYR A 137 -7.68 4.23 12.87
CA TYR A 137 -6.35 3.65 13.03
C TYR A 137 -5.54 3.96 11.78
N LEU A 138 -4.59 4.89 11.89
CA LEU A 138 -3.76 5.38 10.79
C LEU A 138 -2.35 4.80 10.93
N TYR A 139 -2.02 3.86 10.05
CA TYR A 139 -0.71 3.21 10.00
C TYR A 139 0.19 3.96 9.02
N THR A 140 1.41 4.31 9.45
CA THR A 140 2.37 5.09 8.64
C THR A 140 3.74 4.45 8.64
N GLY A 141 4.46 4.49 7.53
CA GLY A 141 5.91 4.24 7.53
C GLY A 141 6.68 5.36 8.27
N HIS A 142 7.82 5.01 8.87
CA HIS A 142 8.70 5.92 9.61
C HIS A 142 9.92 6.34 8.76
N ASP A 143 10.04 7.62 8.38
CA ASP A 143 11.13 8.15 7.55
C ASP A 143 12.36 8.56 8.41
N GLU A 144 13.33 7.65 8.57
CA GLU A 144 14.55 7.84 9.37
C GLU A 144 15.77 8.34 8.57
N GLN A 145 15.58 8.95 7.39
CA GLN A 145 16.71 9.50 6.64
C GLN A 145 17.23 10.80 7.27
N ALA A 146 18.54 11.04 7.21
CA ALA A 146 19.16 12.27 7.70
C ALA A 146 18.78 13.48 6.82
N GLU A 147 18.82 14.69 7.40
CA GLU A 147 18.56 15.94 6.66
C GLU A 147 19.46 16.07 5.42
N GLY A 148 18.85 16.30 4.26
CA GLY A 148 19.55 16.46 2.98
C GLY A 148 20.18 15.18 2.39
N ALA A 149 20.03 14.02 3.03
CA ALA A 149 20.49 12.74 2.50
C ALA A 149 19.44 12.08 1.58
N SER A 150 19.91 11.22 0.66
CA SER A 150 19.07 10.62 -0.38
C SER A 150 18.73 9.14 -0.11
N GLY A 151 17.52 8.74 -0.51
CA GLY A 151 17.01 7.36 -0.41
C GLY A 151 16.25 7.12 0.89
N TYR A 152 15.21 6.31 0.83
CA TYR A 152 14.38 5.99 2.00
C TYR A 152 15.14 5.15 3.03
N ARG A 153 14.93 5.46 4.31
CA ARG A 153 15.39 4.68 5.47
C ARG A 153 14.19 4.46 6.38
N MET A 154 13.53 3.32 6.24
CA MET A 154 12.25 3.04 6.90
C MET A 154 12.30 1.67 7.56
N PHE A 155 12.30 1.62 8.89
CA PHE A 155 12.51 0.39 9.66
C PHE A 155 11.23 -0.15 10.28
N ASP A 156 10.36 0.72 10.78
CA ASP A 156 9.10 0.37 11.42
C ASP A 156 7.89 1.10 10.83
N TYR A 157 6.72 0.57 11.19
CA TYR A 157 5.42 1.15 10.96
C TYR A 157 4.87 1.66 12.29
N ARG A 158 4.56 2.96 12.33
CA ARG A 158 3.89 3.62 13.46
C ARG A 158 2.38 3.53 13.32
N LEU A 159 1.68 3.58 14.45
CA LEU A 159 0.22 3.69 14.51
C LEU A 159 -0.19 4.95 15.28
N TRP A 160 -1.05 5.72 14.65
CA TRP A 160 -1.72 6.90 15.20
C TRP A 160 -3.21 6.61 15.25
N THR A 161 -3.90 6.94 16.35
CA THR A 161 -5.35 6.67 16.46
C THR A 161 -6.14 7.93 16.80
N SER A 162 -7.38 8.03 16.34
CA SER A 162 -8.23 9.21 16.61
C SER A 162 -9.72 8.87 16.70
N SER A 163 -10.42 9.57 17.59
CA SER A 163 -11.87 9.49 17.76
C SER A 163 -12.62 10.72 17.21
N ASP A 164 -11.92 11.82 16.91
CA ASP A 164 -12.51 13.11 16.51
C ASP A 164 -11.88 13.71 15.23
N MET A 165 -10.87 13.04 14.64
CA MET A 165 -10.04 13.48 13.51
C MET A 165 -9.18 14.73 13.75
N VAL A 166 -9.23 15.34 14.94
CA VAL A 166 -8.49 16.55 15.31
C VAL A 166 -7.32 16.19 16.23
N ARG A 167 -7.58 15.42 17.28
CA ARG A 167 -6.59 14.90 18.23
C ARG A 167 -6.17 13.51 17.78
N TRP A 168 -4.89 13.20 17.94
CA TRP A 168 -4.35 11.87 17.63
C TRP A 168 -3.60 11.32 18.86
N GLU A 169 -3.62 10.00 19.03
CA GLU A 169 -2.90 9.27 20.08
C GLU A 169 -1.80 8.45 19.41
N ASN A 170 -0.58 8.50 19.95
CA ASN A 170 0.59 7.77 19.45
C ASN A 170 0.71 6.40 20.13
N GLU A 171 0.39 5.33 19.41
CA GLU A 171 0.51 3.94 19.90
C GLU A 171 1.94 3.37 19.72
N GLY A 172 2.86 4.15 19.13
CA GLY A 172 4.25 3.77 18.87
C GLY A 172 4.42 2.88 17.63
N ALA A 173 5.52 2.13 17.60
CA ALA A 173 5.86 1.18 16.54
C ALA A 173 5.15 -0.16 16.74
N VAL A 174 4.25 -0.52 15.83
CA VAL A 174 3.41 -1.74 15.92
C VAL A 174 3.97 -2.92 15.14
N MET A 175 4.80 -2.66 14.12
CA MET A 175 5.45 -3.68 13.30
C MET A 175 6.78 -3.19 12.75
N ARG A 176 7.77 -4.08 12.61
CA ARG A 176 9.08 -3.83 11.99
C ARG A 176 9.26 -4.78 10.81
N TYR A 177 10.03 -4.41 9.78
CA TYR A 177 10.16 -5.23 8.55
C TYR A 177 10.65 -6.67 8.80
N ASP A 178 11.40 -6.92 9.88
CA ASP A 178 11.97 -8.24 10.23
C ASP A 178 10.99 -9.17 10.96
N VAL A 179 9.74 -8.75 11.17
CA VAL A 179 8.64 -9.66 11.51
C VAL A 179 8.56 -10.82 10.51
N PHE A 180 8.92 -10.53 9.25
CA PHE A 180 9.13 -11.47 8.16
C PHE A 180 10.59 -11.98 8.19
N SER A 181 10.81 -13.21 8.66
CA SER A 181 12.16 -13.80 8.75
C SER A 181 12.85 -14.05 7.40
N TRP A 182 12.18 -13.76 6.28
CA TRP A 182 12.67 -13.82 4.90
C TRP A 182 13.00 -12.44 4.31
N ALA A 183 12.72 -11.35 5.04
CA ALA A 183 13.06 -9.99 4.66
C ALA A 183 14.57 -9.71 4.77
N ARG A 184 15.05 -8.68 4.07
CA ARG A 184 16.47 -8.38 3.84
C ARG A 184 16.87 -6.93 4.14
N GLY A 185 15.96 -6.14 4.70
CA GLY A 185 16.27 -4.79 5.16
C GLY A 185 17.47 -4.73 6.10
N GLY A 186 18.28 -3.68 5.98
CA GLY A 186 19.44 -3.42 6.80
C GLY A 186 19.57 -1.93 7.16
N GLU A 187 20.59 -1.57 7.93
CA GLU A 187 20.83 -0.22 8.49
C GLU A 187 20.87 0.91 7.43
N SER A 188 21.08 0.57 6.17
CA SER A 188 21.08 1.49 5.03
C SER A 188 19.70 1.85 4.48
N THR A 189 18.66 1.04 4.71
CA THR A 189 17.34 1.21 4.06
C THR A 189 16.13 0.81 4.91
N GLY A 190 16.23 -0.24 5.73
CA GLY A 190 15.10 -0.86 6.45
C GLY A 190 14.05 -1.55 5.55
N ASN A 191 13.64 -0.93 4.44
CA ASN A 191 12.67 -1.44 3.46
C ASN A 191 11.23 -1.68 4.01
N ALA A 192 10.80 -0.93 5.03
CA ALA A 192 9.39 -0.86 5.47
C ALA A 192 8.60 0.17 4.63
N ASN A 193 8.36 -0.14 3.35
CA ASN A 193 7.63 0.74 2.43
C ASN A 193 6.10 0.65 2.64
N ALA A 194 5.32 1.54 2.01
CA ALA A 194 3.86 1.65 2.13
C ALA A 194 3.09 0.33 2.32
N GLY A 195 2.27 0.23 3.36
CA GLY A 195 1.49 -0.98 3.66
C GLY A 195 0.18 -0.69 4.38
N GLN A 196 -0.81 -1.56 4.19
CA GLN A 196 -2.16 -1.40 4.72
C GLN A 196 -2.50 -2.47 5.77
N VAL A 197 -3.19 -2.06 6.84
CA VAL A 197 -3.90 -2.97 7.76
C VAL A 197 -5.37 -3.02 7.41
N VAL A 198 -5.96 -4.21 7.42
CA VAL A 198 -7.42 -4.42 7.36
C VAL A 198 -7.91 -5.35 8.47
N HIS A 199 -9.14 -5.10 8.91
CA HIS A 199 -9.86 -5.94 9.86
C HIS A 199 -10.68 -7.02 9.15
N ARG A 200 -10.69 -8.24 9.69
CA ARG A 200 -11.70 -9.27 9.41
C ARG A 200 -11.85 -10.19 10.61
N ASP A 201 -13.07 -10.57 10.94
CA ASP A 201 -13.31 -11.61 11.95
C ASP A 201 -12.86 -12.99 11.44
N ASP A 202 -12.29 -13.82 12.33
CA ASP A 202 -12.01 -15.22 12.02
C ASP A 202 -13.28 -16.08 11.96
N LYS A 203 -13.09 -17.34 11.55
CA LYS A 203 -14.19 -18.32 11.42
C LYS A 203 -14.99 -18.60 12.71
N ASP A 204 -14.48 -18.20 13.88
CA ASP A 204 -15.13 -18.36 15.17
C ASP A 204 -15.70 -17.03 15.72
N GLY A 205 -15.57 -15.93 14.95
CA GLY A 205 -16.11 -14.61 15.27
C GLY A 205 -15.20 -13.71 16.11
N ASN A 206 -13.88 -13.98 16.14
CA ASN A 206 -12.93 -13.12 16.85
C ASN A 206 -12.29 -12.11 15.89
N PRO A 207 -12.13 -10.83 16.25
CA PRO A 207 -11.52 -9.82 15.39
C PRO A 207 -10.04 -10.14 15.13
N ARG A 208 -9.61 -10.02 13.86
CA ARG A 208 -8.22 -10.19 13.42
C ARG A 208 -7.81 -9.01 12.55
N PHE A 209 -6.53 -8.66 12.62
CA PHE A 209 -5.96 -7.53 11.90
C PHE A 209 -4.80 -8.01 11.05
N TYR A 210 -4.87 -7.74 9.74
CA TYR A 210 -3.95 -8.26 8.73
C TYR A 210 -3.17 -7.12 8.11
N PHE A 211 -1.85 -7.10 8.33
CA PHE A 211 -0.93 -6.08 7.82
C PHE A 211 -0.24 -6.61 6.57
N TYR A 212 -0.55 -6.00 5.42
CA TYR A 212 0.08 -6.27 4.13
C TYR A 212 1.23 -5.30 3.92
N ALA A 213 2.44 -5.82 3.75
CA ALA A 213 3.67 -5.02 3.77
C ALA A 213 4.64 -5.44 2.65
N PRO A 214 5.00 -4.53 1.72
CA PRO A 214 5.97 -4.77 0.67
C PRO A 214 7.39 -4.54 1.20
N VAL A 215 8.16 -5.61 1.35
CA VAL A 215 9.52 -5.56 1.89
C VAL A 215 10.51 -6.23 0.95
N GLU A 216 11.78 -5.83 0.98
CA GLU A 216 12.81 -6.55 0.22
C GLU A 216 13.02 -7.94 0.82
N GLY A 217 12.90 -9.01 0.02
CA GLY A 217 13.15 -10.38 0.48
C GLY A 217 12.32 -11.44 -0.24
N GLY A 218 12.42 -12.68 0.26
CA GLY A 218 11.66 -13.83 -0.26
C GLY A 218 12.33 -14.60 -1.41
N GLN A 219 13.35 -14.05 -2.07
CA GLN A 219 14.10 -14.69 -3.17
C GLN A 219 15.62 -14.43 -3.07
N SER A 220 16.41 -15.07 -3.93
CA SER A 220 17.82 -14.72 -4.16
C SER A 220 17.96 -13.40 -4.91
N GLY A 221 18.89 -12.53 -4.48
CA GLY A 221 19.07 -11.19 -5.03
C GLY A 221 18.27 -10.11 -4.30
N TYR A 222 18.29 -8.89 -4.85
CA TYR A 222 17.47 -7.75 -4.42
C TYR A 222 16.09 -7.83 -5.07
N GLY A 223 15.04 -7.47 -4.33
CA GLY A 223 13.69 -7.37 -4.89
C GLY A 223 12.59 -7.32 -3.84
N ILE A 224 11.52 -6.58 -4.15
CA ILE A 224 10.37 -6.40 -3.26
C ILE A 224 9.38 -7.57 -3.42
N SER A 225 8.92 -8.10 -2.29
CA SER A 225 7.87 -9.10 -2.16
C SER A 225 6.89 -8.66 -1.07
N ILE A 226 5.61 -9.00 -1.20
CA ILE A 226 4.58 -8.59 -0.24
C ILE A 226 4.40 -9.69 0.79
N GLY A 227 4.57 -9.34 2.07
CA GLY A 227 4.25 -10.19 3.22
C GLY A 227 2.86 -9.88 3.78
N VAL A 228 2.33 -10.82 4.56
CA VAL A 228 1.13 -10.60 5.39
C VAL A 228 1.41 -11.05 6.83
N ALA A 229 1.25 -10.12 7.77
CA ALA A 229 1.35 -10.38 9.20
C ALA A 229 -0.04 -10.27 9.85
N VAL A 230 -0.27 -10.97 10.96
CA VAL A 230 -1.56 -11.01 11.66
C VAL A 230 -1.42 -10.67 13.14
N ALA A 231 -2.43 -10.00 13.70
CA ALA A 231 -2.58 -9.70 15.12
C ALA A 231 -4.02 -9.93 15.62
N ASP A 232 -4.15 -10.13 16.94
CA ASP A 232 -5.43 -10.23 17.66
C ASP A 232 -6.01 -8.85 18.07
N LYS A 233 -5.30 -7.77 17.69
CA LYS A 233 -5.58 -6.36 18.03
C LYS A 233 -5.02 -5.43 16.94
N PRO A 234 -5.58 -4.22 16.76
CA PRO A 234 -5.08 -3.27 15.78
C PRO A 234 -3.70 -2.68 16.17
N GLU A 235 -3.37 -2.63 17.47
CA GLU A 235 -2.05 -2.20 17.97
C GLU A 235 -1.00 -3.33 17.94
N GLY A 236 -1.34 -4.52 17.43
CA GLY A 236 -0.45 -5.67 17.40
C GLY A 236 -0.39 -6.47 18.71
N PRO A 237 0.70 -7.22 18.99
CA PRO A 237 1.90 -7.35 18.17
C PRO A 237 1.65 -8.22 16.92
N PHE A 238 1.96 -7.67 15.74
CA PHE A 238 1.88 -8.38 14.47
C PHE A 238 2.94 -9.47 14.34
N LYS A 239 2.59 -10.57 13.66
CA LYS A 239 3.45 -11.75 13.44
C LYS A 239 3.28 -12.26 12.00
N ASP A 240 4.35 -12.65 11.32
CA ASP A 240 4.28 -13.25 9.97
C ASP A 240 3.33 -14.46 9.98
N ALA A 241 2.25 -14.36 9.20
CA ALA A 241 1.17 -15.32 9.19
C ALA A 241 1.44 -16.54 8.29
N ARG A 242 2.50 -16.49 7.45
CA ARG A 242 2.82 -17.54 6.46
C ARG A 242 4.19 -18.19 6.70
N GLY A 243 5.18 -17.40 7.12
CA GLY A 243 6.60 -17.75 7.11
C GLY A 243 7.31 -17.52 5.77
N VAL A 244 6.59 -17.02 4.76
CA VAL A 244 7.02 -16.76 3.37
C VAL A 244 6.19 -15.59 2.79
N PRO A 245 6.60 -14.96 1.67
CA PRO A 245 5.76 -13.97 0.99
C PRO A 245 4.36 -14.47 0.62
N LEU A 246 3.42 -13.53 0.59
CA LEU A 246 2.10 -13.66 -0.04
C LEU A 246 2.21 -13.48 -1.57
N ILE A 247 2.95 -12.46 -2.00
CA ILE A 247 3.32 -12.22 -3.41
C ILE A 247 4.85 -12.21 -3.50
N PHE A 248 5.43 -13.14 -4.25
CA PHE A 248 6.86 -13.16 -4.57
C PHE A 248 7.17 -12.25 -5.75
N LEU A 249 8.39 -11.70 -5.86
CA LEU A 249 8.82 -10.98 -7.07
C LEU A 249 8.70 -11.83 -8.36
N ALA A 250 8.79 -13.16 -8.23
CA ALA A 250 8.62 -14.10 -9.34
C ALA A 250 7.17 -14.21 -9.86
N ASP A 251 6.16 -13.94 -9.02
CA ASP A 251 4.74 -14.05 -9.41
C ASP A 251 4.32 -13.03 -10.47
N THR A 252 5.07 -11.92 -10.58
CA THR A 252 4.89 -10.86 -11.59
C THR A 252 6.06 -10.83 -12.59
N GLN A 253 6.68 -11.97 -12.89
CA GLN A 253 7.78 -12.02 -13.88
C GLN A 253 7.26 -11.71 -15.30
N GLY A 254 7.97 -10.84 -16.03
CA GLY A 254 7.67 -10.52 -17.44
C GLY A 254 6.55 -9.49 -17.65
N THR A 255 6.04 -8.87 -16.58
CA THR A 255 5.10 -7.74 -16.67
C THR A 255 5.81 -6.38 -16.56
N ALA A 256 6.86 -6.29 -15.74
CA ALA A 256 7.80 -5.17 -15.68
C ALA A 256 9.20 -5.69 -15.29
N GLU A 257 10.25 -5.07 -15.82
CA GLU A 257 11.64 -5.53 -15.60
C GLU A 257 12.20 -5.14 -14.22
N HIS A 258 11.72 -4.04 -13.63
CA HIS A 258 12.28 -3.49 -12.40
C HIS A 258 11.92 -4.32 -11.16
N SER A 259 12.81 -4.33 -10.16
CA SER A 259 12.79 -5.23 -8.99
C SER A 259 11.87 -4.77 -7.85
N TRP A 260 11.35 -3.54 -7.92
CA TRP A 260 10.41 -2.94 -6.96
C TRP A 260 8.94 -2.96 -7.44
N ARG A 261 8.63 -3.70 -8.52
CA ARG A 261 7.27 -3.72 -9.12
C ARG A 261 6.16 -4.24 -8.23
N ASN A 262 6.49 -4.90 -7.12
CA ASN A 262 5.53 -5.44 -6.13
C ASN A 262 5.45 -4.55 -4.87
N LEU A 263 5.41 -3.23 -5.06
CA LEU A 263 5.18 -2.24 -4.02
C LEU A 263 3.67 -2.06 -3.72
N ASP A 264 3.39 -1.35 -2.64
CA ASP A 264 2.12 -0.71 -2.27
C ASP A 264 0.86 -1.60 -2.37
N PRO A 265 0.69 -2.59 -1.46
CA PRO A 265 -0.53 -3.38 -1.38
C PRO A 265 -1.68 -2.61 -0.74
N THR A 266 -2.84 -2.64 -1.39
CA THR A 266 -4.13 -2.27 -0.81
C THR A 266 -5.08 -3.47 -0.83
N VAL A 267 -5.91 -3.59 0.21
CA VAL A 267 -6.86 -4.69 0.39
C VAL A 267 -8.25 -4.16 0.73
N LEU A 268 -9.26 -4.70 0.07
CA LEU A 268 -10.67 -4.49 0.38
C LEU A 268 -11.32 -5.83 0.74
N VAL A 269 -11.95 -5.89 1.91
CA VAL A 269 -13.00 -6.88 2.20
C VAL A 269 -14.32 -6.27 1.77
N ASP A 270 -15.04 -6.95 0.88
CA ASP A 270 -16.28 -6.44 0.28
C ASP A 270 -17.54 -6.98 0.99
N ASP A 271 -18.70 -6.38 0.73
CA ASP A 271 -19.97 -6.68 1.44
C ASP A 271 -20.45 -8.13 1.25
N ASP A 272 -20.02 -8.80 0.18
CA ASP A 272 -20.31 -10.22 -0.09
C ASP A 272 -19.31 -11.18 0.60
N GLY A 273 -18.34 -10.64 1.34
CA GLY A 273 -17.30 -11.37 2.06
C GLY A 273 -16.13 -11.84 1.19
N ARG A 274 -16.09 -11.50 -0.10
CA ARG A 274 -14.88 -11.66 -0.96
C ARG A 274 -13.81 -10.66 -0.55
N VAL A 275 -12.58 -10.90 -1.01
CA VAL A 275 -11.39 -10.14 -0.60
C VAL A 275 -10.55 -9.85 -1.84
N TYR A 276 -10.26 -8.59 -2.09
CA TYR A 276 -9.52 -8.14 -3.26
C TYR A 276 -8.24 -7.44 -2.82
N MET A 277 -7.11 -7.87 -3.36
CA MET A 277 -5.80 -7.26 -3.12
C MET A 277 -5.29 -6.67 -4.42
N TYR A 278 -5.01 -5.36 -4.43
CA TYR A 278 -4.39 -4.62 -5.53
C TYR A 278 -2.98 -4.17 -5.11
N TRP A 279 -2.04 -4.07 -6.04
CA TRP A 279 -0.67 -3.58 -5.76
C TRP A 279 0.10 -3.17 -7.02
N GLY A 280 1.25 -2.49 -6.85
CA GLY A 280 2.35 -2.49 -7.83
C GLY A 280 2.90 -1.12 -8.24
N ASN A 281 4.15 -1.09 -8.73
CA ASN A 281 4.80 0.08 -9.32
C ASN A 281 4.92 -0.08 -10.86
N GLY A 282 4.59 0.99 -11.61
CA GLY A 282 4.61 1.07 -13.07
C GLY A 282 3.61 0.18 -13.83
N VAL A 283 3.06 -0.83 -13.14
CA VAL A 283 2.01 -1.75 -13.60
C VAL A 283 1.15 -2.07 -12.39
N LEU A 284 -0.17 -1.97 -12.55
CA LEU A 284 -1.14 -2.34 -11.51
C LEU A 284 -1.51 -3.83 -11.63
N TYR A 285 -1.52 -4.54 -10.51
CA TYR A 285 -1.96 -5.92 -10.39
C TYR A 285 -3.17 -6.04 -9.47
N TRP A 286 -3.95 -7.12 -9.60
CA TRP A 286 -4.81 -7.58 -8.52
C TRP A 286 -5.00 -9.10 -8.48
N VAL A 287 -5.47 -9.59 -7.34
CA VAL A 287 -5.85 -10.98 -7.08
C VAL A 287 -6.97 -11.03 -6.04
N GLU A 288 -7.82 -12.05 -6.11
CA GLU A 288 -8.76 -12.37 -5.03
C GLU A 288 -8.05 -13.21 -3.96
N LEU A 289 -8.24 -12.92 -2.67
CA LEU A 289 -7.72 -13.74 -1.57
C LEU A 289 -8.79 -14.74 -1.10
N GLU A 290 -8.33 -15.83 -0.47
CA GLU A 290 -9.21 -16.69 0.32
C GLU A 290 -9.70 -15.97 1.59
N GLN A 291 -10.81 -16.45 2.16
CA GLN A 291 -11.43 -15.83 3.35
C GLN A 291 -10.56 -15.85 4.62
N ASP A 292 -9.45 -16.59 4.62
CA ASP A 292 -8.45 -16.57 5.71
C ASP A 292 -7.48 -15.38 5.66
N MET A 293 -7.59 -14.55 4.61
CA MET A 293 -6.80 -13.35 4.33
C MET A 293 -5.31 -13.60 4.02
N ILE A 294 -4.84 -14.84 4.05
CA ILE A 294 -3.41 -15.18 3.97
C ILE A 294 -3.04 -16.08 2.78
N HIS A 295 -4.02 -16.62 2.05
CA HIS A 295 -3.80 -17.35 0.80
C HIS A 295 -4.41 -16.64 -0.42
N LEU A 296 -3.78 -16.74 -1.58
CA LEU A 296 -4.39 -16.30 -2.84
C LEU A 296 -5.45 -17.31 -3.28
N LYS A 297 -6.58 -16.86 -3.82
CA LYS A 297 -7.70 -17.72 -4.17
C LYS A 297 -7.32 -18.75 -5.23
N GLY A 298 -7.43 -20.03 -4.89
CA GLY A 298 -7.02 -21.14 -5.75
C GLY A 298 -5.50 -21.34 -5.91
N GLU A 299 -4.67 -20.82 -5.00
CA GLU A 299 -3.26 -21.22 -4.93
C GLU A 299 -3.07 -22.60 -4.31
N THR A 300 -1.86 -23.14 -4.37
CA THR A 300 -1.53 -24.47 -3.85
C THR A 300 -0.24 -24.46 -3.05
N TYR A 301 -0.21 -25.19 -1.95
CA TYR A 301 0.93 -25.23 -1.04
C TYR A 301 0.96 -26.54 -0.24
N THR A 302 2.09 -26.78 0.41
CA THR A 302 2.23 -27.74 1.51
C THR A 302 2.46 -26.96 2.81
N THR A 303 2.39 -27.62 3.97
CA THR A 303 2.81 -27.02 5.23
C THR A 303 3.85 -27.88 5.94
N ASP A 304 4.64 -27.28 6.82
CA ASP A 304 5.39 -28.05 7.81
C ASP A 304 4.50 -28.47 8.99
N GLY A 305 5.08 -29.23 9.94
CA GLY A 305 4.38 -29.71 11.13
C GLY A 305 3.95 -28.64 12.14
N SER A 306 4.27 -27.37 11.90
CA SER A 306 3.77 -26.21 12.65
C SER A 306 2.70 -25.40 11.90
N GLY A 307 2.34 -25.82 10.67
CA GLY A 307 1.34 -25.17 9.84
C GLY A 307 1.87 -24.04 8.95
N LYS A 308 3.16 -23.71 8.99
CA LYS A 308 3.75 -22.69 8.10
C LYS A 308 3.79 -23.18 6.66
N VAL A 309 3.64 -22.24 5.72
CA VAL A 309 3.54 -22.51 4.28
C VAL A 309 4.90 -22.95 3.71
N GLN A 310 4.89 -24.00 2.90
CA GLN A 310 6.04 -24.62 2.26
C GLN A 310 5.69 -24.99 0.80
N ASN A 311 6.66 -24.94 -0.12
CA ASN A 311 6.49 -25.35 -1.53
C ASN A 311 5.24 -24.72 -2.22
N ARG A 312 5.04 -23.42 -2.03
CA ARG A 312 3.89 -22.67 -2.57
C ARG A 312 3.99 -22.52 -4.09
N SER A 313 2.85 -22.59 -4.78
CA SER A 313 2.67 -22.46 -6.22
C SER A 313 1.35 -21.74 -6.52
N LEU A 314 1.33 -20.88 -7.56
CA LEU A 314 0.13 -20.16 -8.00
C LEU A 314 -1.06 -21.10 -8.30
N GLY A 315 -0.83 -22.36 -8.69
CA GLY A 315 -1.92 -23.33 -8.89
C GLY A 315 -2.90 -22.88 -9.97
N SER A 316 -4.11 -22.48 -9.56
CA SER A 316 -5.11 -21.84 -10.41
C SER A 316 -5.36 -20.35 -10.10
N ALA A 317 -4.66 -19.76 -9.12
CA ALA A 317 -4.78 -18.35 -8.77
C ALA A 317 -4.42 -17.45 -9.96
N GLN A 318 -5.22 -16.41 -10.17
CA GLN A 318 -5.08 -15.48 -11.29
C GLN A 318 -4.58 -14.13 -10.78
N ILE A 319 -3.34 -13.77 -11.12
CA ILE A 319 -2.84 -12.41 -10.95
C ILE A 319 -3.19 -11.62 -12.21
N HIS A 320 -4.17 -10.73 -12.08
CA HIS A 320 -4.66 -9.88 -13.15
C HIS A 320 -3.73 -8.68 -13.34
N VAL A 321 -3.50 -8.28 -14.59
CA VAL A 321 -2.62 -7.16 -14.95
C VAL A 321 -3.44 -6.05 -15.60
N LEU A 322 -3.50 -4.88 -14.96
CA LEU A 322 -4.23 -3.71 -15.45
C LEU A 322 -3.26 -2.76 -16.15
N LYS A 323 -3.49 -2.54 -17.45
CA LYS A 323 -2.64 -1.70 -18.32
C LYS A 323 -3.30 -0.39 -18.73
N ASP A 324 -4.63 -0.30 -18.61
CA ASP A 324 -5.45 0.80 -19.11
C ASP A 324 -5.82 1.82 -18.00
N ILE A 325 -4.97 1.96 -16.98
CA ILE A 325 -5.09 2.99 -15.93
C ILE A 325 -4.22 4.20 -16.32
N PRO A 326 -4.80 5.36 -16.69
CA PRO A 326 -4.03 6.48 -17.21
C PRO A 326 -3.01 7.03 -16.20
N SER A 327 -1.77 7.17 -16.65
CA SER A 327 -0.65 7.77 -15.88
C SER A 327 -0.32 7.09 -14.54
N TYR A 328 -0.70 5.83 -14.35
CA TYR A 328 -0.40 5.05 -13.13
C TYR A 328 1.11 5.01 -12.81
N THR A 329 1.48 5.39 -11.59
CA THR A 329 2.83 5.25 -11.03
C THR A 329 2.83 4.14 -9.98
N GLU A 330 2.21 4.37 -8.82
CA GLU A 330 2.17 3.45 -7.67
C GLU A 330 1.03 3.81 -6.69
N ALA A 331 1.13 3.44 -5.42
CA ALA A 331 0.19 3.75 -4.34
C ALA A 331 -1.30 3.53 -4.67
N PRO A 332 -1.71 2.35 -5.18
CA PRO A 332 -3.14 2.07 -5.35
C PRO A 332 -3.80 2.00 -3.97
N PHE A 333 -4.93 2.67 -3.80
CA PHE A 333 -5.79 2.48 -2.63
C PHE A 333 -7.23 2.24 -3.06
N LEU A 334 -7.73 1.03 -2.75
CA LEU A 334 -9.04 0.54 -3.12
C LEU A 334 -10.03 0.79 -1.97
N SER A 335 -11.10 1.51 -2.27
CA SER A 335 -12.14 1.88 -1.31
C SER A 335 -13.54 1.75 -1.94
N LYS A 336 -14.59 1.85 -1.12
CA LYS A 336 -15.99 1.76 -1.55
C LYS A 336 -16.79 2.87 -0.88
N HIS A 337 -17.61 3.59 -1.65
CA HIS A 337 -18.50 4.63 -1.13
C HIS A 337 -19.84 4.55 -1.88
N GLY A 338 -20.91 4.25 -1.14
CA GLY A 338 -22.21 3.92 -1.72
C GLY A 338 -22.13 2.69 -2.64
N SER A 339 -22.66 2.80 -3.85
CA SER A 339 -22.68 1.73 -4.86
C SER A 339 -21.46 1.70 -5.80
N LEU A 340 -20.41 2.49 -5.51
CA LEU A 340 -19.22 2.61 -6.34
C LEU A 340 -17.95 2.20 -5.57
N TYR A 341 -17.06 1.53 -6.29
CA TYR A 341 -15.69 1.27 -5.89
C TYR A 341 -14.79 2.36 -6.46
N TYR A 342 -13.79 2.77 -5.69
CA TYR A 342 -12.86 3.85 -5.99
C TYR A 342 -11.44 3.32 -5.88
N LEU A 343 -10.74 3.34 -7.01
CA LEU A 343 -9.30 3.11 -7.08
C LEU A 343 -8.64 4.48 -7.18
N THR A 344 -8.13 4.97 -6.05
CA THR A 344 -7.21 6.12 -6.04
C THR A 344 -5.78 5.62 -6.26
N TYR A 345 -4.91 6.42 -6.89
CA TYR A 345 -3.53 6.01 -7.17
C TYR A 345 -2.58 7.22 -7.39
N ALA A 346 -1.30 7.02 -7.09
CA ALA A 346 -0.25 7.97 -7.43
C ALA A 346 0.00 7.99 -8.96
N SER A 347 0.07 9.19 -9.53
CA SER A 347 -0.08 9.42 -10.96
C SER A 347 0.95 10.42 -11.49
N GLY A 348 1.77 9.97 -12.45
CA GLY A 348 2.93 10.70 -12.98
C GLY A 348 4.08 10.81 -11.97
N PHE A 349 5.14 11.55 -12.31
CA PHE A 349 6.25 11.84 -11.39
C PHE A 349 6.86 13.24 -11.67
N PRO A 350 7.13 14.09 -10.65
CA PRO A 350 6.57 14.04 -9.30
C PRO A 350 5.05 13.86 -9.27
N GLU A 351 4.54 13.29 -8.19
CA GLU A 351 3.23 12.66 -8.18
C GLU A 351 2.05 13.62 -8.03
N THR A 352 0.88 13.11 -8.45
CA THR A 352 -0.45 13.66 -8.22
C THR A 352 -1.36 12.49 -7.84
N ILE A 353 -2.44 12.71 -7.09
CA ILE A 353 -3.41 11.62 -6.88
C ILE A 353 -4.46 11.69 -7.97
N SER A 354 -4.55 10.63 -8.78
CA SER A 354 -5.64 10.37 -9.71
C SER A 354 -6.60 9.33 -9.15
N TYR A 355 -7.79 9.19 -9.75
CA TYR A 355 -8.69 8.10 -9.40
C TYR A 355 -9.52 7.58 -10.57
N ALA A 356 -10.01 6.35 -10.41
CA ALA A 356 -11.00 5.71 -11.26
C ALA A 356 -12.14 5.13 -10.42
N THR A 357 -13.33 5.02 -11.03
CA THR A 357 -14.52 4.43 -10.40
C THR A 357 -14.97 3.17 -11.14
N SER A 358 -15.56 2.22 -10.43
CA SER A 358 -16.29 1.09 -11.03
C SER A 358 -17.51 0.69 -10.22
N THR A 359 -18.41 -0.10 -10.82
CA THR A 359 -19.53 -0.77 -10.14
C THR A 359 -19.18 -2.20 -9.70
N SER A 360 -17.90 -2.58 -9.81
CA SER A 360 -17.33 -3.87 -9.41
C SER A 360 -15.92 -3.63 -8.86
N PRO A 361 -15.48 -4.34 -7.81
CA PRO A 361 -14.12 -4.21 -7.29
C PRO A 361 -13.07 -4.72 -8.29
N GLU A 362 -13.48 -5.53 -9.28
CA GLU A 362 -12.62 -6.11 -10.33
C GLU A 362 -12.44 -5.16 -11.54
N GLY A 363 -13.21 -4.06 -11.60
CA GLY A 363 -13.37 -3.21 -12.78
C GLY A 363 -14.53 -3.64 -13.71
N PRO A 364 -14.64 -3.07 -14.93
CA PRO A 364 -13.69 -2.16 -15.57
C PRO A 364 -13.65 -0.77 -14.90
N TRP A 365 -12.49 -0.13 -14.94
CA TRP A 365 -12.21 1.12 -14.24
C TRP A 365 -12.40 2.34 -15.15
N GLN A 366 -13.33 3.22 -14.80
CA GLN A 366 -13.52 4.50 -15.47
C GLN A 366 -12.69 5.59 -14.78
N HIS A 367 -11.58 6.00 -15.39
CA HIS A 367 -10.76 7.12 -14.92
C HIS A 367 -11.56 8.43 -14.82
N ARG A 368 -11.34 9.20 -13.75
CA ARG A 368 -12.07 10.44 -13.43
C ARG A 368 -11.19 11.68 -13.29
N GLY A 369 -9.86 11.55 -13.31
CA GLY A 369 -8.91 12.67 -13.25
C GLY A 369 -8.19 12.83 -11.90
N VAL A 370 -7.41 13.92 -11.81
CA VAL A 370 -6.60 14.29 -10.64
C VAL A 370 -7.46 14.92 -9.55
N ILE A 371 -7.40 14.38 -8.34
CA ILE A 371 -8.06 14.89 -7.13
C ILE A 371 -7.11 15.62 -6.18
N LEU A 372 -5.81 15.37 -6.20
CA LEU A 372 -4.81 16.13 -5.44
C LEU A 372 -3.62 16.49 -6.32
N ASP A 373 -3.28 17.78 -6.36
CA ASP A 373 -2.10 18.29 -7.08
C ASP A 373 -0.79 17.95 -6.36
N ARG A 374 0.34 18.18 -7.05
CA ARG A 374 1.69 18.11 -6.47
C ARG A 374 1.79 18.94 -5.20
N VAL A 375 2.19 18.30 -4.10
CA VAL A 375 2.53 18.96 -2.84
C VAL A 375 3.95 19.54 -2.89
N PRO A 376 4.27 20.60 -2.14
CA PRO A 376 5.65 21.10 -2.04
C PRO A 376 6.60 20.08 -1.40
N ASN A 377 7.86 20.09 -1.87
CA ASN A 377 9.02 19.41 -1.28
C ASN A 377 8.98 17.87 -1.16
N SER A 378 7.95 17.21 -1.68
CA SER A 378 7.89 15.74 -1.81
C SER A 378 7.71 15.37 -3.29
N ASP A 379 8.53 14.45 -3.79
CA ASP A 379 8.36 13.90 -5.14
C ASP A 379 7.21 12.87 -5.20
N THR A 380 6.98 12.16 -4.08
CA THR A 380 5.91 11.18 -3.89
C THR A 380 4.71 11.75 -3.15
N ILE A 381 3.53 11.16 -3.42
CA ILE A 381 2.28 11.36 -2.67
C ILE A 381 1.54 10.02 -2.63
N HIS A 382 1.48 9.38 -1.46
CA HIS A 382 0.69 8.16 -1.22
C HIS A 382 -0.51 8.49 -0.33
N GLN A 383 -1.67 7.88 -0.59
CA GLN A 383 -2.96 8.28 -0.03
C GLN A 383 -3.82 7.13 0.50
N SER A 384 -4.77 7.43 1.39
CA SER A 384 -5.90 6.52 1.68
C SER A 384 -7.23 7.27 1.76
N LEU A 385 -8.29 6.67 1.20
CA LEU A 385 -9.65 7.25 1.10
C LEU A 385 -10.62 6.43 1.96
N PHE A 386 -11.24 7.07 2.96
CA PHE A 386 -12.08 6.38 3.94
C PHE A 386 -13.22 7.25 4.47
N ASP A 387 -14.27 6.61 4.98
CA ASP A 387 -15.42 7.26 5.65
C ASP A 387 -15.34 7.06 7.17
N PHE A 388 -15.51 8.15 7.93
CA PHE A 388 -15.57 8.13 9.39
C PHE A 388 -16.61 9.14 9.91
N LYS A 389 -17.47 8.72 10.86
CA LYS A 389 -18.54 9.52 11.46
C LYS A 389 -19.38 10.33 10.44
N GLY A 390 -19.85 9.63 9.41
CA GLY A 390 -20.70 10.21 8.35
C GLY A 390 -19.97 11.11 7.35
N ALA A 391 -18.64 11.08 7.31
CA ALA A 391 -17.83 12.04 6.57
C ALA A 391 -16.57 11.41 5.96
N SER A 392 -16.27 11.75 4.70
CA SER A 392 -15.17 11.13 3.92
C SER A 392 -13.86 11.92 4.02
N TYR A 393 -12.71 11.26 4.14
CA TYR A 393 -11.40 11.89 4.27
C TYR A 393 -10.38 11.26 3.31
N LEU A 394 -9.38 12.05 2.91
CA LEU A 394 -8.19 11.56 2.23
C LEU A 394 -6.97 11.84 3.12
N THR A 395 -6.32 10.80 3.65
CA THR A 395 -4.94 10.95 4.15
C THR A 395 -3.99 11.01 2.97
N TYR A 396 -2.90 11.74 3.12
CA TYR A 396 -1.78 11.77 2.18
C TYR A 396 -0.49 12.12 2.93
N HIS A 397 0.64 12.24 2.24
CA HIS A 397 1.86 12.82 2.82
C HIS A 397 2.39 14.01 2.01
N ASN A 398 3.08 14.93 2.68
CA ASN A 398 3.90 15.97 2.07
C ASN A 398 5.28 16.00 2.72
N ALA A 399 6.03 17.09 2.58
CA ALA A 399 7.28 17.34 3.30
C ALA A 399 7.24 18.67 4.07
N GLY A 400 6.16 18.89 4.83
CA GLY A 400 5.83 20.16 5.47
C GLY A 400 6.53 20.45 6.80
N LEU A 401 7.07 19.43 7.48
CA LEU A 401 7.81 19.63 8.73
C LEU A 401 9.18 20.31 8.51
N PRO A 402 9.73 21.02 9.53
CA PRO A 402 11.09 21.55 9.47
C PRO A 402 12.10 20.45 9.14
N THR A 403 13.06 20.72 8.25
CA THR A 403 14.04 19.74 7.71
C THR A 403 13.43 18.58 6.88
N GLY A 404 12.15 18.69 6.49
CA GLY A 404 11.47 17.72 5.62
C GLY A 404 11.94 17.75 4.16
N GLY A 405 11.64 16.66 3.44
CA GLY A 405 11.89 16.49 2.01
C GLY A 405 11.35 15.14 1.51
N SER A 406 11.62 14.76 0.26
CA SER A 406 11.10 13.50 -0.34
C SER A 406 11.48 12.20 0.42
N TYR A 407 12.47 12.22 1.31
CA TYR A 407 12.86 11.08 2.18
C TYR A 407 12.62 11.34 3.68
N ARG A 408 11.96 12.46 4.01
CA ARG A 408 11.63 12.98 5.35
C ARG A 408 10.24 13.61 5.27
N ARG A 409 9.24 12.75 5.03
CA ARG A 409 7.85 13.12 4.72
C ARG A 409 7.01 13.33 5.98
N SER A 410 5.78 13.78 5.82
CA SER A 410 4.90 14.15 6.95
C SER A 410 3.44 13.88 6.59
N THR A 411 2.75 13.10 7.42
CA THR A 411 1.37 12.67 7.15
C THR A 411 0.38 13.81 7.37
N CYS A 412 -0.55 13.92 6.42
CA CYS A 412 -1.58 14.95 6.32
C CYS A 412 -2.96 14.29 6.15
N VAL A 413 -4.03 15.03 6.41
CA VAL A 413 -5.40 14.62 6.09
C VAL A 413 -6.22 15.83 5.67
N ASP A 414 -7.13 15.63 4.72
CA ASP A 414 -8.12 16.63 4.34
C ASP A 414 -9.48 16.00 4.01
N ARG A 415 -10.52 16.84 3.96
CA ARG A 415 -11.89 16.43 3.62
C ARG A 415 -11.97 15.96 2.17
N ALA A 416 -12.41 14.71 1.98
CA ALA A 416 -12.95 14.29 0.69
C ALA A 416 -14.44 14.69 0.61
N TYR A 417 -14.87 15.19 -0.55
CA TYR A 417 -16.27 15.55 -0.81
C TYR A 417 -16.70 14.96 -2.14
N PHE A 418 -17.79 14.20 -2.13
CA PHE A 418 -18.40 13.69 -3.36
C PHE A 418 -19.36 14.72 -3.99
N ASN A 419 -19.58 14.57 -5.30
CA ASN A 419 -20.67 15.15 -6.05
C ASN A 419 -21.84 14.15 -6.13
N ASP A 420 -23.03 14.62 -6.48
CA ASP A 420 -24.26 13.82 -6.59
C ASP A 420 -24.16 12.64 -7.59
N ASP A 421 -23.18 12.67 -8.51
CA ASP A 421 -22.89 11.60 -9.48
C ASP A 421 -21.80 10.60 -9.01
N GLY A 422 -21.34 10.72 -7.76
CA GLY A 422 -20.26 9.93 -7.19
C GLY A 422 -18.84 10.41 -7.56
N THR A 423 -18.67 11.49 -8.32
CA THR A 423 -17.31 12.01 -8.55
C THR A 423 -16.76 12.77 -7.34
N ILE A 424 -15.50 12.54 -7.00
CA ILE A 424 -14.77 13.26 -5.94
C ILE A 424 -14.45 14.69 -6.42
N LYS A 425 -14.81 15.69 -5.60
CA LYS A 425 -14.35 17.09 -5.75
C LYS A 425 -12.86 17.16 -5.43
N LYS A 426 -12.13 18.05 -6.12
CA LYS A 426 -10.69 18.23 -5.88
C LYS A 426 -10.40 18.55 -4.42
N ILE A 427 -9.45 17.83 -3.83
CA ILE A 427 -8.95 18.03 -2.47
C ILE A 427 -8.23 19.39 -2.42
N VAL A 428 -8.44 20.11 -1.32
CA VAL A 428 -7.81 21.40 -1.05
C VAL A 428 -7.04 21.25 0.25
N PRO A 429 -5.69 21.13 0.20
CA PRO A 429 -4.84 21.07 1.39
C PRO A 429 -5.11 22.21 2.37
N THR A 430 -5.39 21.89 3.64
CA THR A 430 -5.60 22.89 4.70
C THR A 430 -4.41 23.00 5.64
N HIS A 431 -4.17 24.20 6.16
CA HIS A 431 -3.19 24.52 7.21
C HIS A 431 -3.85 25.58 8.11
N ARG A 432 -3.75 25.45 9.44
CA ARG A 432 -4.57 26.20 10.41
C ARG A 432 -3.76 27.07 11.37
#